data_AF-A0A7C7HVV5-F1
#
_entry.id   AF-A0A7C7HVV5-F1
#
_cell.length_a   1.000
_cell.length_b   1.000
_cell.length_c   1.000
_cell.angle_alpha   90.00
_cell.angle_beta   90.00
_cell.angle_gamma   90.00
#
_symmetry.space_group_name_H-M   'P 1'
#
loop_
_entity.id
_entity.type
_entity.pdbx_description
1 polymer ?
#
loop_
_entity_poly.entity_id
_entity_poly.type
_entity_poly.pdbx_seq_one_letter_code
_entity_poly.pdbx_strand_id
1 'polypeptide(L)'
;MSRLLSKANCLALLPLLIALLFGGSPIKYAKPKLSDYGFFEGHMANHNPVPGVIPYDVSAKLFSDYALKSRFIALPKGQQLVYQKDGTFNFPQESVLIKTFYYSANFRNSDQDSQLIETRLLINTQEGWLGFPYVWNSEQTEAYLEIAGKRLSVSFVDPAGQSINFEYSVPNFNQCKGCHVNQNRMIPIGPKVRLLNHDFDYDDGKMNQLEKWSMLGMISGLPSISSLPYTPDYNDIESGSIEERARALIDINCAHCHRLGAPG
;
A
#
# COMPACT_ATOMS: atom_id res chain seq x y z
N MET A 1 -64.90 48.74 25.58
CA MET A 1 -64.27 47.43 25.90
C MET A 1 -63.78 46.81 24.60
N SER A 2 -62.52 47.10 24.25
CA SER A 2 -61.89 46.78 22.97
C SER A 2 -61.34 45.36 22.95
N ARG A 3 -61.68 44.58 21.92
CA ARG A 3 -61.01 43.32 21.59
C ARG A 3 -59.63 43.64 21.00
N LEU A 4 -58.57 43.24 21.69
CA LEU A 4 -57.20 43.32 21.19
C LEU A 4 -56.74 41.94 20.71
N LEU A 5 -56.47 41.89 19.42
CA LEU A 5 -55.74 40.84 18.71
C LEU A 5 -54.34 40.68 19.31
N SER A 6 -53.93 39.45 19.65
CA SER A 6 -52.52 39.13 19.91
C SER A 6 -51.95 38.33 18.74
N LYS A 7 -50.75 38.73 18.35
CA LYS A 7 -50.09 38.47 17.07
C LYS A 7 -49.48 37.08 17.03
N ALA A 8 -49.50 36.51 15.82
CA ALA A 8 -48.75 35.33 15.43
C ALA A 8 -47.24 35.52 15.62
N ASN A 9 -46.59 34.59 16.33
CA ASN A 9 -45.15 34.38 16.23
C ASN A 9 -44.92 33.15 15.35
N CYS A 10 -44.86 33.38 14.04
CA CYS A 10 -44.35 32.41 13.10
C CYS A 10 -42.83 32.41 13.25
N LEU A 11 -42.27 31.48 14.02
CA LEU A 11 -40.85 31.20 14.01
C LEU A 11 -40.49 30.72 12.60
N ALA A 12 -39.88 31.60 11.81
CA ALA A 12 -39.26 31.23 10.55
C ALA A 12 -38.05 30.34 10.86
N LEU A 13 -38.23 29.03 10.74
CA LEU A 13 -37.15 28.05 10.63
C LEU A 13 -36.39 28.34 9.34
N LEU A 14 -35.28 29.07 9.46
CA LEU A 14 -34.30 29.22 8.40
C LEU A 14 -33.68 27.83 8.12
N PRO A 15 -33.80 27.25 6.92
CA PRO A 15 -33.03 26.05 6.62
C PRO A 15 -31.58 26.50 6.43
N LEU A 16 -30.72 26.13 7.36
CA LEU A 16 -29.27 26.21 7.22
C LEU A 16 -28.86 25.23 6.12
N LEU A 17 -28.95 25.66 4.85
CA LEU A 17 -28.43 24.91 3.72
C LEU A 17 -26.89 25.04 3.77
N ILE A 18 -26.27 24.17 4.57
CA ILE A 18 -24.81 24.04 4.60
C ILE A 18 -24.38 23.56 3.23
N ALA A 19 -23.63 24.42 2.52
CA ALA A 19 -22.92 24.09 1.31
C ALA A 19 -21.91 22.97 1.59
N LEU A 20 -22.23 21.74 1.19
CA LEU A 20 -21.31 20.62 1.02
C LEU A 20 -21.28 20.24 -0.45
N LEU A 21 -20.91 21.20 -1.29
CA LEU A 21 -20.53 20.97 -2.68
C LEU A 21 -19.08 21.42 -2.81
N PHE A 22 -18.27 20.65 -3.55
CA PHE A 22 -16.82 20.79 -3.82
C PHE A 22 -15.84 19.82 -3.13
N GLY A 23 -16.33 18.80 -2.42
CA GLY A 23 -15.54 17.59 -2.16
C GLY A 23 -16.05 16.42 -3.02
N GLY A 24 -15.45 16.16 -4.18
CA GLY A 24 -15.79 14.96 -4.95
C GLY A 24 -15.54 13.69 -4.13
N SER A 25 -16.43 12.69 -4.22
CA SER A 25 -16.25 11.41 -3.53
C SER A 25 -14.87 10.81 -3.89
N PRO A 26 -14.03 10.42 -2.91
CA PRO A 26 -12.73 9.80 -3.19
C PRO A 26 -12.82 8.54 -4.07
N ILE A 27 -14.00 7.92 -4.10
CA ILE A 27 -14.33 6.75 -4.94
C ILE A 27 -14.17 7.07 -6.44
N LYS A 28 -14.18 8.34 -6.86
CA LYS A 28 -13.94 8.71 -8.27
C LYS A 28 -12.58 8.23 -8.83
N TYR A 29 -11.62 7.93 -7.97
CA TYR A 29 -10.30 7.39 -8.34
C TYR A 29 -10.21 5.86 -8.25
N ALA A 30 -11.27 5.21 -7.80
CA ALA A 30 -11.33 3.77 -7.61
C ALA A 30 -12.24 3.11 -8.66
N LYS A 31 -11.84 1.92 -9.14
CA LYS A 31 -12.72 1.07 -9.95
C LYS A 31 -13.38 0.02 -9.05
N PRO A 32 -14.58 -0.48 -9.35
CA PRO A 32 -15.23 -1.50 -8.51
C PRO A 32 -14.44 -2.81 -8.44
N LYS A 33 -13.79 -3.22 -9.54
CA LYS A 33 -12.98 -4.43 -9.63
C LYS A 33 -11.51 -4.11 -9.80
N LEU A 34 -10.64 -4.95 -9.23
CA LEU A 34 -9.19 -4.83 -9.41
C LEU A 34 -8.78 -5.12 -10.86
N SER A 35 -9.42 -6.10 -11.51
CA SER A 35 -9.14 -6.43 -12.91
C SER A 35 -9.40 -5.27 -13.89
N ASP A 36 -10.32 -4.35 -13.56
CA ASP A 36 -10.62 -3.19 -14.41
C ASP A 36 -9.41 -2.26 -14.61
N TYR A 37 -8.39 -2.33 -13.75
CA TYR A 37 -7.16 -1.56 -13.91
C TYR A 37 -6.21 -2.14 -14.97
N GLY A 38 -6.34 -3.43 -15.30
CA GLY A 38 -5.47 -4.10 -16.27
C GLY A 38 -4.02 -4.27 -15.80
N PHE A 39 -3.79 -4.41 -14.49
CA PHE A 39 -2.42 -4.59 -13.96
C PHE A 39 -1.84 -5.98 -14.23
N PHE A 40 -2.71 -6.99 -14.33
CA PHE A 40 -2.32 -8.38 -14.48
C PHE A 40 -3.01 -9.02 -15.68
N GLU A 41 -2.35 -10.00 -16.29
CA GLU A 41 -2.87 -10.79 -17.40
C GLU A 41 -3.19 -12.23 -17.00
N GLY A 42 -4.11 -12.85 -17.73
CA GLY A 42 -4.56 -14.21 -17.45
C GLY A 42 -5.35 -14.31 -16.14
N HIS A 43 -5.06 -15.36 -15.36
CA HIS A 43 -5.72 -15.58 -14.07
C HIS A 43 -5.15 -14.61 -13.02
N MET A 44 -6.00 -13.70 -12.52
CA MET A 44 -5.58 -12.58 -11.65
C MET A 44 -4.74 -13.02 -10.44
N ALA A 45 -5.07 -14.16 -9.81
CA ALA A 45 -4.33 -14.61 -8.62
C ALA A 45 -2.89 -15.06 -8.90
N ASN A 46 -2.54 -15.29 -10.18
CA ASN A 46 -1.16 -15.60 -10.55
C ASN A 46 -0.26 -14.35 -10.47
N HIS A 47 -0.86 -13.15 -10.40
CA HIS A 47 -0.16 -11.86 -10.42
C HIS A 47 0.85 -11.71 -11.57
N ASN A 48 0.57 -12.27 -12.74
CA ASN A 48 1.40 -12.07 -13.93
C ASN A 48 1.25 -10.61 -14.39
N PRO A 49 2.24 -9.72 -14.19
CA PRO A 49 2.07 -8.30 -14.45
C PRO A 49 2.15 -8.01 -15.95
N VAL A 50 1.34 -7.08 -16.43
CA VAL A 50 1.46 -6.59 -17.81
C VAL A 50 2.71 -5.71 -17.98
N PRO A 51 3.22 -5.51 -19.22
CA PRO A 51 4.35 -4.61 -19.46
C PRO A 51 4.11 -3.21 -18.87
N GLY A 52 5.06 -2.73 -18.07
CA GLY A 52 4.99 -1.43 -17.38
C GLY A 52 4.49 -1.52 -15.93
N VAL A 53 4.01 -2.69 -15.48
CA VAL A 53 3.78 -3.01 -14.07
C VAL A 53 4.98 -3.81 -13.57
N ILE A 54 5.77 -3.21 -12.68
CA ILE A 54 7.07 -3.77 -12.30
C ILE A 54 6.99 -4.39 -10.91
N PRO A 55 7.31 -5.68 -10.72
CA PRO A 55 7.39 -6.29 -9.40
C PRO A 55 8.58 -5.73 -8.62
N TYR A 56 8.44 -5.66 -7.30
CA TYR A 56 9.50 -5.23 -6.42
C TYR A 56 9.30 -5.77 -4.99
N ASP A 57 10.33 -5.72 -4.16
CA ASP A 57 10.22 -5.94 -2.72
C ASP A 57 11.06 -4.92 -1.94
N VAL A 58 10.87 -4.91 -0.62
CA VAL A 58 11.66 -4.13 0.33
C VAL A 58 12.44 -5.08 1.23
N SER A 59 13.69 -4.76 1.52
CA SER A 59 14.57 -5.61 2.31
C SER A 59 14.06 -5.81 3.74
N ALA A 60 13.66 -4.73 4.42
CA ALA A 60 12.97 -4.80 5.71
C ALA A 60 11.46 -4.65 5.50
N LYS A 61 10.68 -5.65 5.92
CA LYS A 61 9.23 -5.74 5.67
C LYS A 61 8.43 -5.39 6.92
N LEU A 62 7.33 -4.65 6.76
CA LEU A 62 6.37 -4.42 7.85
C LEU A 62 5.74 -5.77 8.26
N PHE A 63 5.73 -6.08 9.55
CA PHE A 63 5.00 -7.21 10.10
C PHE A 63 3.49 -6.98 9.92
N SER A 64 2.77 -8.01 9.49
CA SER A 64 1.32 -7.91 9.20
C SER A 64 0.66 -9.26 9.43
N ASP A 65 0.72 -9.74 10.67
CA ASP A 65 0.11 -11.00 11.10
C ASP A 65 0.54 -12.17 10.21
N TYR A 66 1.86 -12.29 9.96
CA TYR A 66 2.49 -13.30 9.11
C TYR A 66 2.11 -13.28 7.62
N ALA A 67 1.29 -12.34 7.15
CA ALA A 67 0.94 -12.22 5.74
C ALA A 67 2.19 -12.04 4.87
N LEU A 68 2.31 -12.89 3.85
CA LEU A 68 3.21 -12.70 2.73
C LEU A 68 2.70 -11.54 1.87
N LYS A 69 3.60 -10.94 1.08
CA LYS A 69 3.33 -9.70 0.37
C LYS A 69 3.95 -9.72 -1.02
N SER A 70 3.13 -9.56 -2.05
CA SER A 70 3.60 -9.22 -3.39
C SER A 70 3.41 -7.73 -3.60
N ARG A 71 4.35 -7.08 -4.30
CA ARG A 71 4.28 -5.65 -4.57
C ARG A 71 4.61 -5.37 -6.02
N PHE A 72 3.90 -4.41 -6.57
CA PHE A 72 4.11 -3.92 -7.92
C PHE A 72 4.01 -2.40 -7.93
N ILE A 73 4.69 -1.78 -8.88
CA ILE A 73 4.63 -0.36 -9.16
C ILE A 73 4.22 -0.15 -10.62
N ALA A 74 3.26 0.75 -10.83
CA ALA A 74 2.88 1.22 -12.15
C ALA A 74 3.08 2.73 -12.20
N LEU A 75 3.86 3.19 -13.19
CA LEU A 75 4.04 4.61 -13.49
C LEU A 75 3.21 4.98 -14.72
N PRO A 76 2.76 6.23 -14.85
CA PRO A 76 2.17 6.71 -16.09
C PRO A 76 3.20 6.60 -17.22
N LYS A 77 2.71 6.33 -18.44
CA LYS A 77 3.56 6.09 -19.60
C LYS A 77 4.55 7.23 -19.82
N GLY A 78 5.84 6.90 -19.87
CA GLY A 78 6.94 7.85 -20.10
C GLY A 78 7.28 8.77 -18.93
N GLN A 79 6.64 8.59 -17.77
CA GLN A 79 6.97 9.34 -16.55
C GLN A 79 7.99 8.60 -15.70
N GLN A 80 8.68 9.34 -14.84
CA GLN A 80 9.79 8.83 -14.03
C GLN A 80 9.63 9.24 -12.57
N LEU A 81 10.15 8.40 -11.68
CA LEU A 81 10.46 8.75 -10.31
C LEU A 81 11.62 9.76 -10.29
N VAL A 82 11.51 10.83 -9.50
CA VAL A 82 12.62 11.78 -9.32
C VAL A 82 13.29 11.51 -7.99
N TYR A 83 14.54 11.05 -8.02
CA TYR A 83 15.33 10.82 -6.81
C TYR A 83 15.47 12.09 -5.98
N GLN A 84 15.32 11.96 -4.67
CA GLN A 84 15.54 13.02 -3.68
C GLN A 84 16.76 12.68 -2.80
N LYS A 85 17.52 13.70 -2.38
CA LYS A 85 18.73 13.52 -1.56
C LYS A 85 18.48 12.84 -0.21
N ASP A 86 17.24 12.85 0.28
CA ASP A 86 16.83 12.17 1.51
C ASP A 86 16.54 10.66 1.30
N GLY A 87 16.76 10.14 0.09
CA GLY A 87 16.54 8.74 -0.26
C GLY A 87 15.08 8.39 -0.58
N THR A 88 14.22 9.40 -0.77
CA THR A 88 12.86 9.22 -1.27
C THR A 88 12.76 9.47 -2.77
N PHE A 89 11.56 9.27 -3.33
CA PHE A 89 11.24 9.62 -4.71
C PHE A 89 10.04 10.56 -4.76
N ASN A 90 10.09 11.55 -5.65
CA ASN A 90 8.88 12.22 -6.09
C ASN A 90 8.22 11.36 -7.18
N PHE A 91 6.98 10.97 -6.92
CA PHE A 91 6.19 10.17 -7.84
C PHE A 91 5.38 11.09 -8.76
N PRO A 92 5.29 10.77 -10.07
CA PRO A 92 4.35 11.45 -10.96
C PRO A 92 2.91 11.16 -10.52
N GLN A 93 1.99 12.08 -10.79
CA GLN A 93 0.55 11.82 -10.63
C GLN A 93 0.15 10.59 -11.43
N GLU A 94 -0.88 9.89 -10.98
CA GLU A 94 -1.37 8.61 -11.52
C GLU A 94 -0.43 7.41 -11.29
N SER A 95 0.67 7.58 -10.56
CA SER A 95 1.45 6.44 -10.05
C SER A 95 0.60 5.56 -9.14
N VAL A 96 0.75 4.24 -9.26
CA VAL A 96 0.07 3.26 -8.41
C VAL A 96 1.09 2.34 -7.77
N LEU A 97 1.01 2.22 -6.45
CA LEU A 97 1.67 1.15 -5.70
C LEU A 97 0.62 0.09 -5.37
N ILE A 98 0.90 -1.14 -5.77
CA ILE A 98 0.00 -2.29 -5.66
C ILE A 98 0.62 -3.23 -4.63
N LYS A 99 -0.12 -3.61 -3.59
CA LYS A 99 0.37 -4.55 -2.57
C LYS A 99 -0.70 -5.57 -2.24
N THR A 100 -0.43 -6.84 -2.53
CA THR A 100 -1.34 -7.93 -2.17
C THR A 100 -0.82 -8.65 -0.92
N PHE A 101 -1.72 -8.88 0.03
CA PHE A 101 -1.47 -9.66 1.24
C PHE A 101 -2.08 -11.04 1.06
N TYR A 102 -1.31 -12.08 1.36
CA TYR A 102 -1.71 -13.46 1.16
C TYR A 102 -1.06 -14.40 2.18
N TYR A 103 -1.61 -15.60 2.27
CA TYR A 103 -1.11 -16.67 3.14
C TYR A 103 -0.89 -17.93 2.31
N SER A 104 0.23 -18.61 2.50
CA SER A 104 0.32 -20.01 2.09
C SER A 104 -0.51 -20.86 3.04
N ALA A 105 -1.19 -21.88 2.52
CA ALA A 105 -1.87 -22.87 3.37
C ALA A 105 -0.89 -23.57 4.34
N ASN A 106 0.39 -23.68 3.98
CA ASN A 106 1.41 -24.31 4.80
C ASN A 106 2.77 -23.60 4.65
N PHE A 107 3.15 -22.83 5.68
CA PHE A 107 4.42 -22.09 5.70
C PHE A 107 5.68 -22.98 5.79
N ARG A 108 5.53 -24.30 5.93
CA ARG A 108 6.64 -25.25 5.74
C ARG A 108 6.96 -25.50 4.26
N ASN A 109 6.03 -25.16 3.37
CA ASN A 109 6.18 -25.16 1.91
C ASN A 109 5.39 -23.97 1.33
N SER A 110 5.98 -22.77 1.42
CA SER A 110 5.30 -21.50 1.13
C SER A 110 4.85 -21.31 -0.33
N ASP A 111 5.33 -22.15 -1.26
CA ASP A 111 5.17 -21.94 -2.69
C ASP A 111 3.87 -22.55 -3.25
N GLN A 112 3.07 -23.21 -2.41
CA GLN A 112 1.84 -23.88 -2.82
C GLN A 112 0.61 -23.36 -2.09
N ASP A 113 -0.53 -23.47 -2.77
CA ASP A 113 -1.88 -23.23 -2.23
C ASP A 113 -2.03 -21.90 -1.48
N SER A 114 -1.53 -20.83 -2.10
CA SER A 114 -1.65 -19.49 -1.53
C SER A 114 -3.07 -18.93 -1.68
N GLN A 115 -3.59 -18.37 -0.59
CA GLN A 115 -4.84 -17.63 -0.55
C GLN A 115 -4.54 -16.14 -0.50
N LEU A 116 -4.88 -15.43 -1.58
CA LEU A 116 -4.90 -13.98 -1.62
C LEU A 116 -6.08 -13.45 -0.79
N ILE A 117 -5.80 -12.49 0.08
CA ILE A 117 -6.78 -11.93 1.02
C ILE A 117 -7.23 -10.55 0.56
N GLU A 118 -6.27 -9.64 0.39
CA GLU A 118 -6.56 -8.28 -0.08
C GLU A 118 -5.44 -7.72 -0.95
N THR A 119 -5.80 -6.82 -1.87
CA THR A 119 -4.88 -5.95 -2.58
C THR A 119 -5.16 -4.51 -2.20
N ARG A 120 -4.15 -3.81 -1.69
CA ARG A 120 -4.24 -2.37 -1.41
C ARG A 120 -3.57 -1.59 -2.53
N LEU A 121 -4.34 -0.72 -3.18
CA LEU A 121 -3.82 0.26 -4.12
C LEU A 121 -3.54 1.57 -3.37
N LEU A 122 -2.32 2.10 -3.52
CA LEU A 122 -2.02 3.48 -3.17
C LEU A 122 -1.86 4.25 -4.48
N ILE A 123 -2.77 5.17 -4.76
CA ILE A 123 -2.85 5.91 -6.03
C ILE A 123 -2.47 7.37 -5.79
N ASN A 124 -1.52 7.90 -6.55
CA ASN A 124 -1.10 9.30 -6.48
C ASN A 124 -2.05 10.17 -7.30
N THR A 125 -3.08 10.72 -6.68
CA THR A 125 -4.11 11.52 -7.37
C THR A 125 -3.76 13.00 -7.40
N GLN A 126 -4.62 13.82 -8.01
CA GLN A 126 -4.48 15.28 -7.98
C GLN A 126 -4.65 15.84 -6.57
N GLU A 127 -5.38 15.15 -5.69
CA GLU A 127 -5.57 15.46 -4.27
C GLU A 127 -4.49 14.81 -3.38
N GLY A 128 -3.48 14.18 -3.98
CA GLY A 128 -2.41 13.44 -3.31
C GLY A 128 -2.67 11.93 -3.22
N TRP A 129 -1.91 11.24 -2.38
CA TRP A 129 -2.03 9.79 -2.24
C TRP A 129 -3.33 9.39 -1.57
N LEU A 130 -4.02 8.42 -2.15
CA LEU A 130 -5.23 7.79 -1.62
C LEU A 130 -5.07 6.27 -1.61
N GLY A 131 -5.54 5.63 -0.53
CA GLY A 131 -5.47 4.17 -0.35
C GLY A 131 -6.83 3.51 -0.58
N PHE A 132 -6.86 2.46 -1.41
CA PHE A 132 -8.07 1.72 -1.75
C PHE A 132 -7.86 0.21 -1.50
N PRO A 133 -8.55 -0.37 -0.51
CA PRO A 133 -8.51 -1.80 -0.25
C PRO A 133 -9.44 -2.56 -1.21
N TYR A 134 -8.96 -3.68 -1.74
CA TYR A 134 -9.73 -4.63 -2.55
C TYR A 134 -9.67 -5.99 -1.89
N VAL A 135 -10.82 -6.65 -1.71
CA VAL A 135 -10.89 -7.99 -1.09
C VAL A 135 -11.08 -9.05 -2.17
N TRP A 136 -10.24 -10.07 -2.14
CA TRP A 136 -10.32 -11.22 -3.04
C TRP A 136 -11.53 -12.10 -2.72
N ASN A 137 -12.15 -12.65 -3.77
CA ASN A 137 -13.21 -13.65 -3.62
C ASN A 137 -12.66 -15.04 -3.25
N SER A 138 -13.54 -15.90 -2.76
CA SER A 138 -13.21 -17.29 -2.40
C SER A 138 -12.68 -18.10 -3.58
N GLU A 139 -13.15 -17.79 -4.79
CA GLU A 139 -12.74 -18.48 -6.02
C GLU A 139 -11.35 -18.04 -6.51
N GLN A 140 -10.73 -17.02 -5.89
CA GLN A 140 -9.41 -16.48 -6.24
C GLN A 140 -9.33 -15.97 -7.69
N THR A 141 -10.43 -15.44 -8.22
CA THR A 141 -10.53 -14.94 -9.60
C THR A 141 -10.57 -13.42 -9.70
N GLU A 142 -10.99 -12.71 -8.65
CA GLU A 142 -11.22 -11.27 -8.66
C GLU A 142 -11.09 -10.66 -7.26
N ALA A 143 -10.76 -9.37 -7.20
CA ALA A 143 -10.86 -8.58 -5.98
C ALA A 143 -11.76 -7.35 -6.14
N TYR A 144 -12.59 -7.08 -5.14
CA TYR A 144 -13.60 -6.03 -5.16
C TYR A 144 -13.27 -4.92 -4.18
N LEU A 145 -13.49 -3.68 -4.59
CA LEU A 145 -13.28 -2.49 -3.75
C LEU A 145 -14.12 -2.59 -2.47
N GLU A 146 -13.48 -2.43 -1.30
CA GLU A 146 -14.13 -2.59 0.00
C GLU A 146 -13.85 -1.40 0.93
N ILE A 147 -14.49 -0.26 0.65
CA ILE A 147 -14.25 1.03 1.34
C ILE A 147 -14.49 0.93 2.86
N ALA A 148 -15.42 0.09 3.30
CA ALA A 148 -15.75 -0.09 4.72
C ALA A 148 -14.75 -0.99 5.46
N GLY A 149 -13.82 -1.62 4.74
CA GLY A 149 -12.97 -2.68 5.28
C GLY A 149 -13.76 -3.97 5.49
N LYS A 150 -13.06 -5.04 5.90
CA LYS A 150 -13.67 -6.37 6.07
C LYS A 150 -12.92 -7.21 7.09
N ARG A 151 -13.62 -8.16 7.69
CA ARG A 151 -13.05 -9.24 8.50
C ARG A 151 -13.17 -10.55 7.75
N LEU A 152 -12.10 -11.32 7.74
CA LEU A 152 -11.99 -12.57 7.00
C LEU A 152 -11.30 -13.59 7.90
N SER A 153 -11.87 -14.78 8.02
CA SER A 153 -11.19 -15.89 8.67
C SER A 153 -10.03 -16.36 7.81
N VAL A 154 -8.84 -16.48 8.42
CA VAL A 154 -7.63 -16.98 7.77
C VAL A 154 -7.09 -18.14 8.59
N SER A 155 -6.72 -19.22 7.91
CA SER A 155 -6.05 -20.36 8.53
C SER A 155 -4.86 -20.83 7.70
N PHE A 156 -3.79 -21.21 8.39
CA PHE A 156 -2.58 -21.77 7.79
C PHE A 156 -1.86 -22.70 8.78
N VAL A 157 -0.93 -23.51 8.28
CA VAL A 157 0.03 -24.25 9.10
C VAL A 157 1.31 -23.43 9.21
N ASP A 158 1.76 -23.15 10.43
CA ASP A 158 2.97 -22.37 10.70
C ASP A 158 4.27 -23.20 10.47
N PRO A 159 5.46 -22.57 10.55
CA PRO A 159 6.73 -23.30 10.38
C PRO A 159 6.96 -24.41 11.42
N ALA A 160 6.35 -24.33 12.61
CA ALA A 160 6.42 -25.35 13.65
C ALA A 160 5.44 -26.52 13.41
N GLY A 161 4.56 -26.42 12.40
CA GLY A 161 3.55 -27.42 12.08
C GLY A 161 2.23 -27.23 12.84
N GLN A 162 2.04 -26.12 13.54
CA GLN A 162 0.82 -25.79 14.26
C GLN A 162 -0.21 -25.18 13.31
N SER A 163 -1.47 -25.59 13.46
CA SER A 163 -2.58 -24.91 12.79
C SER A 163 -2.90 -23.59 13.48
N ILE A 164 -2.83 -22.50 12.71
CA ILE A 164 -3.20 -21.16 13.13
C ILE A 164 -4.54 -20.80 12.50
N ASN A 165 -5.42 -20.15 13.26
CA ASN A 165 -6.68 -19.60 12.79
C ASN A 165 -6.96 -18.27 13.50
N PHE A 166 -7.32 -17.23 12.74
CA PHE A 166 -7.62 -15.91 13.29
C PHE A 166 -8.45 -15.08 12.30
N GLU A 167 -8.98 -13.96 12.78
CA GLU A 167 -9.72 -12.99 11.98
C GLU A 167 -8.78 -11.90 11.43
N TYR A 168 -8.51 -11.95 10.13
CA TYR A 168 -7.73 -10.94 9.42
C TYR A 168 -8.51 -9.62 9.27
N SER A 169 -7.83 -8.50 9.45
CA SER A 169 -8.39 -7.15 9.33
C SER A 169 -8.02 -6.47 8.02
N VAL A 170 -8.96 -6.39 7.08
CA VAL A 170 -8.82 -5.47 5.95
C VAL A 170 -9.18 -4.06 6.43
N PRO A 171 -8.26 -3.08 6.38
CA PRO A 171 -8.54 -1.74 6.83
C PRO A 171 -9.55 -1.05 5.92
N ASN A 172 -10.36 -0.17 6.49
CA ASN A 172 -11.22 0.71 5.72
C ASN A 172 -10.41 1.86 5.07
N PHE A 173 -11.06 2.60 4.17
CA PHE A 173 -10.43 3.71 3.45
C PHE A 173 -9.76 4.75 4.37
N ASN A 174 -10.41 5.09 5.49
CA ASN A 174 -9.87 6.08 6.44
C ASN A 174 -8.71 5.52 7.27
N GLN A 175 -8.73 4.23 7.57
CA GLN A 175 -7.69 3.56 8.36
C GLN A 175 -6.34 3.48 7.64
N CYS A 176 -6.32 3.58 6.30
CA CYS A 176 -5.07 3.68 5.55
C CYS A 176 -4.20 4.87 6.01
N LYS A 177 -4.85 5.98 6.41
CA LYS A 177 -4.17 7.17 6.94
C LYS A 177 -3.54 6.96 8.31
N GLY A 178 -3.97 5.94 9.06
CA GLY A 178 -3.43 5.62 10.38
C GLY A 178 -1.94 5.26 10.37
N CYS A 179 -1.39 4.83 9.22
CA CYS A 179 0.05 4.56 9.09
C CYS A 179 0.71 5.46 8.04
N HIS A 180 -0.03 5.89 7.01
CA HIS A 180 0.54 6.60 5.87
C HIS A 180 0.53 8.12 6.00
N VAL A 181 0.10 8.71 7.12
CA VAL A 181 0.10 10.17 7.28
C VAL A 181 1.39 10.68 7.91
N ASN A 182 1.97 11.72 7.30
CA ASN A 182 2.93 12.58 7.95
C ASN A 182 2.65 14.04 7.58
N GLN A 183 2.65 14.93 8.58
CA GLN A 183 2.35 16.36 8.40
C GLN A 183 1.03 16.59 7.64
N ASN A 184 -0.01 15.83 8.01
CA ASN A 184 -1.33 15.82 7.38
C ASN A 184 -1.38 15.46 5.89
N ARG A 185 -0.30 14.85 5.35
CA ARG A 185 -0.26 14.34 3.98
C ARG A 185 -0.04 12.83 3.98
N MET A 186 -0.77 12.15 3.11
CA MET A 186 -0.54 10.71 2.90
C MET A 186 0.72 10.51 2.06
N ILE A 187 1.62 9.62 2.50
CA ILE A 187 2.89 9.33 1.86
C ILE A 187 3.14 7.81 1.77
N PRO A 188 3.78 7.32 0.69
CA PRO A 188 4.31 5.95 0.65
C PRO A 188 5.37 5.73 1.74
N ILE A 189 5.41 4.53 2.31
CA ILE A 189 6.38 4.16 3.35
C ILE A 189 7.54 3.34 2.77
N GLY A 190 7.20 2.33 1.96
CA GLY A 190 8.14 1.29 1.50
C GLY A 190 9.11 1.70 0.38
N PRO A 191 8.67 2.41 -0.69
CA PRO A 191 9.55 2.79 -1.81
C PRO A 191 10.60 3.86 -1.46
N LYS A 192 11.57 3.49 -0.63
CA LYS A 192 12.74 4.29 -0.27
C LYS A 192 13.96 3.62 -0.83
N VAL A 193 14.91 4.41 -1.31
CA VAL A 193 16.16 3.93 -1.91
C VAL A 193 16.84 2.88 -1.03
N ARG A 194 17.00 3.15 0.26
CA ARG A 194 17.65 2.20 1.20
C ARG A 194 16.95 0.85 1.34
N LEU A 195 15.63 0.79 1.10
CA LEU A 195 14.84 -0.44 1.18
C LEU A 195 14.81 -1.19 -0.16
N LEU A 196 15.09 -0.49 -1.26
CA LEU A 196 15.11 -1.05 -2.62
C LEU A 196 16.52 -1.43 -3.10
N ASN A 197 17.56 -0.97 -2.41
CA ASN A 197 18.96 -1.21 -2.80
C ASN A 197 19.43 -2.63 -2.44
N HIS A 198 18.78 -3.64 -3.01
CA HIS A 198 19.15 -5.05 -2.92
C HIS A 198 18.70 -5.79 -4.18
N ASP A 199 19.20 -7.01 -4.34
CA ASP A 199 18.84 -7.86 -5.45
C ASP A 199 17.41 -8.39 -5.33
N PHE A 200 16.74 -8.51 -6.47
CA PHE A 200 15.44 -9.14 -6.62
C PHE A 200 15.49 -10.11 -7.80
N ASP A 201 14.79 -11.23 -7.67
CA ASP A 201 14.70 -12.25 -8.71
C ASP A 201 13.60 -11.86 -9.69
N TYR A 202 13.98 -11.23 -10.81
CA TYR A 202 13.08 -10.93 -11.92
C TYR A 202 12.97 -12.14 -12.88
N ASP A 203 11.94 -12.15 -13.72
CA ASP A 203 11.74 -13.20 -14.73
C ASP A 203 12.92 -13.32 -15.72
N ASP A 204 13.66 -12.23 -15.93
CA ASP A 204 14.84 -12.17 -16.81
C ASP A 204 16.18 -12.24 -16.04
N GLY A 205 16.14 -12.54 -14.74
CA GLY A 205 17.31 -12.80 -13.91
C GLY A 205 17.37 -11.95 -12.63
N LYS A 206 18.30 -12.33 -11.76
CA LYS A 206 18.56 -11.62 -10.50
C LYS A 206 19.30 -10.30 -10.76
N MET A 207 18.79 -9.20 -10.21
CA MET A 207 19.40 -7.87 -10.37
C MET A 207 19.03 -6.96 -9.20
N ASN A 208 19.91 -6.00 -8.86
CA ASN A 208 19.56 -4.92 -7.95
C ASN A 208 18.36 -4.12 -8.47
N GLN A 209 17.35 -3.89 -7.64
CA GLN A 209 16.09 -3.29 -8.09
C GLN A 209 16.25 -1.86 -8.60
N LEU A 210 17.16 -1.07 -7.99
CA LEU A 210 17.42 0.30 -8.43
C LEU A 210 18.18 0.34 -9.76
N GLU A 211 19.06 -0.63 -10.01
CA GLU A 211 19.69 -0.84 -11.32
C GLU A 211 18.63 -1.19 -12.37
N LYS A 212 17.77 -2.18 -12.06
CA LYS A 212 16.66 -2.59 -12.93
C LYS A 212 15.79 -1.40 -13.30
N TRP A 213 15.34 -0.63 -12.30
CA TRP A 213 14.47 0.53 -12.52
C TRP A 213 15.17 1.63 -13.32
N SER A 214 16.49 1.82 -13.14
CA SER A 214 17.28 2.76 -13.94
C SER A 214 17.42 2.30 -15.40
N MET A 215 17.66 1.01 -15.63
CA MET A 215 17.73 0.41 -16.98
C MET A 215 16.40 0.51 -17.72
N LEU A 216 15.28 0.38 -17.00
CA LEU A 216 13.93 0.59 -17.54
C LEU A 216 13.58 2.08 -17.73
N GLY A 217 14.48 3.00 -17.40
CA GLY A 217 14.27 4.43 -17.52
C GLY A 217 13.21 4.97 -16.56
N MET A 218 12.94 4.28 -15.43
CA MET A 218 11.92 4.65 -14.45
C MET A 218 12.38 5.70 -13.45
N ILE A 219 13.69 5.91 -13.29
CA ILE A 219 14.25 6.83 -12.29
C ILE A 219 15.08 7.91 -12.99
N SER A 220 14.88 9.17 -12.58
CA SER A 220 15.73 10.30 -12.92
C SER A 220 16.60 10.73 -11.73
N GLY A 221 17.84 11.09 -12.02
CA GLY A 221 18.76 11.71 -11.06
C GLY A 221 19.32 10.77 -9.98
N LEU A 222 19.22 9.45 -10.15
CA LEU A 222 19.82 8.48 -9.22
C LEU A 222 21.35 8.53 -9.31
N PRO A 223 22.08 8.67 -8.19
CA PRO A 223 23.54 8.56 -8.19
C PRO A 223 23.97 7.08 -8.38
N SER A 224 25.29 6.85 -8.41
CA SER A 224 25.84 5.48 -8.47
C SER A 224 25.30 4.62 -7.33
N ILE A 225 24.86 3.40 -7.65
CA ILE A 225 24.27 2.45 -6.69
C ILE A 225 25.21 2.14 -5.52
N SER A 226 26.50 2.05 -5.79
CA SER A 226 27.54 1.84 -4.76
C SER A 226 27.62 2.95 -3.70
N SER A 227 27.07 4.13 -3.99
CA SER A 227 27.01 5.26 -3.04
C SER A 227 25.70 5.31 -2.24
N LEU A 228 24.72 4.48 -2.60
CA LEU A 228 23.40 4.49 -2.00
C LEU A 228 23.36 3.63 -0.73
N PRO A 229 22.60 4.05 0.30
CA PRO A 229 22.43 3.26 1.50
C PRO A 229 21.68 1.96 1.21
N TYR A 230 21.86 0.97 2.08
CA TYR A 230 21.10 -0.28 2.13
C TYR A 230 20.58 -0.49 3.56
N THR A 231 19.37 -1.03 3.70
CA THR A 231 18.79 -1.45 4.98
C THR A 231 18.77 -2.98 5.00
N PRO A 232 19.42 -3.63 5.97
CA PRO A 232 19.38 -5.10 6.12
C PRO A 232 17.98 -5.67 6.27
N ASP A 233 17.75 -6.89 5.79
CA ASP A 233 16.58 -7.68 6.18
C ASP A 233 16.78 -8.14 7.62
N TYR A 234 15.91 -7.69 8.52
CA TYR A 234 16.07 -7.99 9.94
C TYR A 234 15.94 -9.49 10.27
N ASN A 235 15.34 -10.31 9.38
CA ASN A 235 15.24 -11.76 9.53
C ASN A 235 16.43 -12.54 8.95
N ASP A 236 17.20 -11.94 8.05
CA ASP A 236 18.38 -12.58 7.45
C ASP A 236 19.63 -12.21 8.26
N ILE A 237 20.21 -13.20 8.95
CA ILE A 237 21.38 -13.01 9.80
C ILE A 237 22.64 -12.58 9.04
N GLU A 238 22.71 -12.88 7.74
CA GLU A 238 23.85 -12.54 6.88
C GLU A 238 23.70 -11.14 6.24
N SER A 239 22.51 -10.54 6.31
CA SER A 239 22.23 -9.26 5.65
C SER A 239 22.82 -8.03 6.37
N GLY A 240 23.32 -8.19 7.60
CA GLY A 240 23.94 -7.12 8.39
C GLY A 240 24.16 -7.48 9.86
N SER A 241 24.85 -6.59 10.59
CA SER A 241 25.08 -6.75 12.03
C SER A 241 23.77 -6.79 12.82
N ILE A 242 23.81 -7.33 14.03
CA ILE A 242 22.64 -7.39 14.91
C ILE A 242 22.09 -5.99 15.20
N GLU A 243 22.96 -4.99 15.37
CA GLU A 243 22.56 -3.60 15.60
C GLU A 243 21.86 -2.98 14.38
N GLU A 244 22.34 -3.23 13.16
CA GLU A 244 21.71 -2.74 11.95
C GLU A 244 20.35 -3.40 11.71
N ARG A 245 20.25 -4.72 11.89
CA ARG A 245 18.99 -5.47 11.77
C ARG A 245 17.97 -5.05 12.84
N ALA A 246 18.40 -4.81 14.07
CA ALA A 246 17.53 -4.27 15.12
C ALA A 246 16.99 -2.88 14.77
N ARG A 247 17.83 -1.99 14.22
CA ARG A 247 17.38 -0.67 13.73
C ARG A 247 16.41 -0.81 12.56
N ALA A 248 16.66 -1.71 11.62
CA ALA A 248 15.77 -1.98 10.49
C ALA A 248 14.38 -2.44 10.95
N LEU A 249 14.32 -3.35 11.93
CA LEU A 249 13.08 -3.82 12.55
C LEU A 249 12.28 -2.66 13.16
N ILE A 250 12.92 -1.83 13.99
CA ILE A 250 12.30 -0.67 14.65
C ILE A 250 11.84 0.38 13.63
N ASP A 251 12.68 0.68 12.64
CA ASP A 251 12.40 1.70 11.64
C ASP A 251 11.16 1.34 10.81
N ILE A 252 11.07 0.11 10.29
CA ILE A 252 9.95 -0.28 9.44
C ILE A 252 8.66 -0.54 10.23
N ASN A 253 8.74 -1.05 11.46
CA ASN A 253 7.55 -1.41 12.24
C ASN A 253 7.06 -0.30 13.19
N CYS A 254 7.93 0.63 13.60
CA CYS A 254 7.59 1.62 14.64
C CYS A 254 7.83 3.07 14.20
N ALA A 255 8.98 3.38 13.59
CA ALA A 255 9.41 4.77 13.40
C ALA A 255 8.56 5.58 12.41
N HIS A 256 7.82 4.93 11.53
CA HIS A 256 6.89 5.62 10.62
C HIS A 256 5.67 6.20 11.36
N CYS A 257 5.27 5.59 12.48
CA CYS A 257 4.22 6.09 13.36
C CYS A 257 4.77 6.98 14.47
N HIS A 258 5.94 6.64 15.04
CA HIS A 258 6.57 7.37 16.14
C HIS A 258 7.62 8.37 15.65
N ARG A 259 7.16 9.42 14.98
CA ARG A 259 7.99 10.54 14.51
C ARG A 259 7.17 11.83 14.46
N LEU A 260 7.85 12.97 14.43
CA LEU A 260 7.18 14.26 14.36
C LEU A 260 6.21 14.34 13.16
N GLY A 261 4.97 14.71 13.45
CA GLY A 261 3.90 14.85 12.46
C GLY A 261 3.27 13.54 11.98
N ALA A 262 3.66 12.38 12.52
CA ALA A 262 2.99 11.10 12.33
C ALA A 262 1.91 10.89 13.43
N PRO A 263 1.00 9.92 13.29
CA PRO A 263 -0.16 9.79 14.18
C PRO A 263 0.11 9.24 15.60
N GLY A 264 1.32 8.76 15.90
CA GLY A 264 1.65 8.13 17.19
C GLY A 264 2.83 8.77 17.92
#